data_AF-A0AAN5CIH5-F1
#
_entry.id   AF-A0AAN5CIH5-F1
#
_cell.length_a   1.000
_cell.length_b   1.000
_cell.length_c   1.000
_cell.angle_alpha   90.00
_cell.angle_beta   90.00
_cell.angle_gamma   90.00
#
_symmetry.space_group_name_H-M   'P 1'
#
loop_
_entity.id
_entity.type
_entity.pdbx_description
1 polymer ?
#
loop_
_entity_poly.entity_id
_entity_poly.type
_entity_poly.pdbx_seq_one_letter_code
_entity_poly.pdbx_strand_id
1 'polypeptide(L)'
;DHSKMNSSLLVFLAVFAAYSQAVKLTPEMEKCATQLLHMLPKETNAVHKTAITAIMKHVQEGALADAQKTVRGIPEPDRSIAINKYLIDDCIPMKSCLDCPIEL
;
A
#
# COMPACT_ATOMS: atom_id res chain seq x y z
N ASP A 1 33.74 6.36 41.99
CA ASP A 1 33.42 4.95 41.73
C ASP A 1 32.19 4.88 40.83
N HIS A 2 32.38 4.29 39.64
CA HIS A 2 31.41 3.71 38.69
C HIS A 2 30.09 4.49 38.39
N SER A 3 29.99 5.31 37.35
CA SER A 3 30.11 5.02 35.89
C SER A 3 29.01 4.09 35.35
N LYS A 4 28.31 4.60 34.31
CA LYS A 4 27.47 3.89 33.31
C LYS A 4 26.08 3.40 33.72
N MET A 5 25.06 4.22 33.46
CA MET A 5 23.75 3.86 32.88
C MET A 5 22.86 5.10 33.00
N ASN A 6 22.67 5.91 31.98
CA ASN A 6 21.55 5.72 31.04
C ASN A 6 21.65 6.73 29.87
N SER A 7 22.87 7.00 29.38
CA SER A 7 23.07 7.90 28.24
C SER A 7 22.70 7.25 26.89
N SER A 8 22.37 5.96 26.88
CA SER A 8 22.03 5.21 25.66
C SER A 8 20.52 5.17 25.33
N LEU A 9 19.64 5.64 26.22
CA LEU A 9 18.19 5.55 25.98
C LEU A 9 17.66 6.68 25.08
N LEU A 10 18.38 7.79 24.95
CA LEU A 10 17.96 8.96 24.18
C LEU A 10 18.36 8.91 22.70
N VAL A 11 19.22 7.96 22.29
CA VAL A 11 19.72 7.87 20.91
C VAL A 11 18.87 6.94 20.03
N PHE A 12 18.10 6.02 20.62
CA PHE A 12 17.31 5.05 19.83
C PHE A 12 15.94 5.57 19.38
N LEU A 13 15.43 6.68 19.93
CA LEU A 13 14.16 7.27 19.49
C LEU A 13 14.30 8.24 18.30
N ALA A 14 15.53 8.62 17.90
CA ALA A 14 15.76 9.52 16.77
C ALA A 14 15.86 8.80 15.42
N VAL A 15 16.04 7.47 15.39
CA VAL A 15 16.28 6.73 14.13
C VAL A 15 14.98 6.38 13.39
N PHE A 16 13.81 6.42 14.06
CA PHE A 16 12.53 6.22 13.37
C PHE A 16 11.94 7.48 12.72
N ALA A 17 12.47 8.67 13.04
CA ALA A 17 12.03 9.91 12.41
C ALA A 17 12.69 10.18 11.04
N ALA A 18 13.73 9.42 10.68
CA ALA A 18 14.53 9.66 9.46
C ALA A 18 14.12 8.77 8.26
N TYR A 19 13.16 7.86 8.41
CA TYR A 19 12.68 6.99 7.32
C TYR A 19 11.24 7.25 6.89
N SER A 20 10.60 8.31 7.39
CA SER A 20 9.42 8.84 6.72
C SER A 20 9.85 9.73 5.55
N GLN A 21 10.46 9.12 4.53
CA GLN A 21 10.03 9.47 3.18
C GLN A 21 8.64 8.87 3.00
N ALA A 22 7.69 9.32 3.82
CA ALA A 22 6.29 9.10 3.57
C ALA A 22 6.10 9.83 2.25
N VAL A 23 6.10 9.08 1.14
CA VAL A 23 5.61 9.58 -0.13
C VAL A 23 4.31 10.26 0.23
N LYS A 24 4.28 11.57 0.03
CA LYS A 24 3.13 12.38 0.43
C LYS A 24 1.98 11.83 -0.41
N LEU A 25 1.18 10.95 0.20
CA LEU A 25 0.09 10.30 -0.49
C LEU A 25 -0.73 11.42 -1.09
N THR A 26 -1.00 11.34 -2.39
CA THR A 26 -1.88 12.32 -2.98
C THR A 26 -3.27 12.10 -2.35
N PRO A 27 -4.11 13.14 -2.25
CA PRO A 27 -5.46 12.98 -1.72
C PRO A 27 -6.25 11.86 -2.41
N GLU A 28 -5.98 11.60 -3.68
CA GLU A 28 -6.56 10.49 -4.44
C GLU A 28 -6.08 9.12 -3.95
N MET A 29 -4.79 8.98 -3.64
CA MET A 29 -4.24 7.75 -3.07
C MET A 29 -4.82 7.44 -1.68
N GLU A 30 -5.00 8.47 -0.85
CA GLU A 30 -5.61 8.33 0.48
C GLU A 30 -7.07 7.87 0.41
N LYS A 31 -7.85 8.45 -0.52
CA LYS A 31 -9.24 8.05 -0.74
C LYS A 31 -9.32 6.61 -1.23
N CYS A 32 -8.50 6.22 -2.21
CA CYS A 32 -8.47 4.85 -2.67
C CYS A 32 -8.06 3.88 -1.55
N ALA A 33 -7.03 4.19 -0.76
CA ALA A 33 -6.62 3.37 0.38
C ALA A 33 -7.74 3.22 1.42
N THR A 34 -8.49 4.30 1.70
CA THR A 34 -9.64 4.28 2.61
C THR A 34 -10.76 3.37 2.09
N GLN A 35 -11.08 3.47 0.80
CA GLN A 35 -12.04 2.58 0.16
C GLN A 35 -11.61 1.10 0.28
N LEU A 36 -10.36 0.78 -0.03
CA LEU A 36 -9.85 -0.59 0.05
C LEU A 36 -9.89 -1.12 1.50
N LEU A 37 -9.57 -0.28 2.49
CA LEU A 37 -9.71 -0.60 3.92
C LEU A 37 -11.15 -0.98 4.31
N HIS A 38 -12.16 -0.31 3.74
CA HIS A 38 -13.56 -0.62 4.00
C HIS A 38 -14.03 -1.92 3.34
N MET A 39 -13.40 -2.32 2.22
CA MET A 39 -13.73 -3.55 1.51
C MET A 39 -13.01 -4.79 2.06
N LEU A 40 -11.78 -4.64 2.52
CA LEU A 40 -10.92 -5.75 2.93
C LEU A 40 -11.53 -6.69 4.00
N PRO A 41 -12.25 -6.21 5.03
CA PRO A 41 -12.90 -7.08 6.01
C PRO A 41 -14.06 -7.90 5.43
N LYS A 42 -14.68 -7.42 4.34
CA LYS A 42 -15.81 -8.07 3.65
C LYS A 42 -15.34 -9.07 2.59
N GLU A 43 -14.05 -9.09 2.29
CA GLU A 43 -13.52 -9.95 1.25
C GLU A 43 -13.33 -11.39 1.73
N THR A 44 -14.00 -12.31 1.06
CA THR A 44 -13.98 -13.75 1.38
C THR A 44 -13.03 -14.55 0.49
N ASN A 45 -12.68 -14.04 -0.69
CA ASN A 45 -11.67 -14.66 -1.55
C ASN A 45 -10.27 -14.34 -1.02
N ALA A 46 -9.53 -15.38 -0.61
CA ALA A 46 -8.20 -15.25 -0.04
C ALA A 46 -7.18 -14.63 -1.00
N VAL A 47 -7.26 -14.92 -2.31
CA VAL A 47 -6.37 -14.35 -3.32
C VAL A 47 -6.60 -12.84 -3.42
N HIS A 48 -7.85 -12.42 -3.53
CA HIS A 48 -8.20 -10.99 -3.57
C HIS A 48 -7.80 -10.27 -2.29
N LYS A 49 -8.05 -10.88 -1.13
CA LYS A 49 -7.71 -10.29 0.17
C LYS A 49 -6.20 -10.06 0.29
N THR A 50 -5.39 -11.05 -0.08
CA THR A 50 -3.92 -10.93 -0.08
C THR A 50 -3.45 -9.86 -1.05
N ALA A 51 -3.99 -9.86 -2.27
CA ALA A 51 -3.62 -8.89 -3.30
C ALA A 51 -3.94 -7.45 -2.89
N ILE A 52 -5.17 -7.18 -2.41
CA ILE A 52 -5.57 -5.85 -1.92
C ILE A 52 -4.69 -5.41 -0.76
N THR A 53 -4.39 -6.31 0.18
CA THR A 53 -3.50 -6.01 1.32
C THR A 53 -2.11 -5.59 0.84
N ALA A 54 -1.54 -6.31 -0.12
CA ALA A 54 -0.23 -5.99 -0.68
C ALA A 54 -0.25 -4.67 -1.48
N ILE A 55 -1.26 -4.46 -2.33
CA ILE A 55 -1.44 -3.21 -3.09
C ILE A 55 -1.52 -2.03 -2.12
N MET A 56 -2.34 -2.13 -1.06
CA MET A 56 -2.48 -1.07 -0.08
C MET A 56 -1.16 -0.76 0.63
N LYS A 57 -0.41 -1.80 1.04
CA LYS A 57 0.90 -1.63 1.66
C LYS A 57 1.83 -0.85 0.73
N HIS A 58 1.93 -1.27 -0.54
CA HIS A 58 2.76 -0.58 -1.53
C HIS A 58 2.30 0.85 -1.79
N VAL A 59 0.99 1.10 -1.86
CA VAL A 59 0.42 2.46 -2.01
C VAL A 59 0.81 3.33 -0.81
N GLN A 60 0.66 2.84 0.42
CA GLN A 60 1.01 3.56 1.65
C GLN A 60 2.51 3.84 1.77
N GLU A 61 3.35 2.94 1.27
CA GLU A 61 4.80 3.11 1.18
C GLU A 61 5.22 3.99 -0.01
N GLY A 62 4.27 4.36 -0.88
CA GLY A 62 4.52 5.08 -2.14
C GLY A 62 5.25 4.27 -3.21
N ALA A 63 5.36 2.96 -3.01
CA ALA A 63 5.95 1.99 -3.94
C ALA A 63 4.97 1.61 -5.06
N LEU A 64 4.57 2.58 -5.88
CA LEU A 64 3.56 2.39 -6.93
C LEU A 64 3.93 1.35 -7.98
N ALA A 65 5.22 1.22 -8.31
CA ALA A 65 5.71 0.19 -9.22
C ALA A 65 5.48 -1.24 -8.67
N ASP A 66 5.66 -1.44 -7.37
CA ASP A 66 5.41 -2.74 -6.74
C ASP A 66 3.91 -3.00 -6.55
N ALA A 67 3.11 -1.95 -6.31
CA ALA A 67 1.65 -2.05 -6.36
C ALA A 67 1.17 -2.51 -7.75
N GLN A 68 1.76 -1.95 -8.81
CA GLN A 68 1.46 -2.33 -10.20
C GLN A 68 1.88 -3.78 -10.49
N LYS A 69 3.08 -4.21 -10.07
CA LYS A 69 3.52 -5.61 -10.19
C LYS A 69 2.57 -6.56 -9.48
N THR A 70 2.08 -6.18 -8.29
CA THR A 70 1.13 -6.98 -7.53
C THR A 70 -0.17 -7.18 -8.30
N VAL A 71 -0.74 -6.11 -8.90
CA VAL A 71 -1.95 -6.23 -9.74
C VAL A 71 -1.71 -7.12 -10.95
N ARG A 72 -0.59 -6.92 -11.65
CA ARG A 72 -0.24 -7.71 -12.86
C ARG A 72 0.05 -9.18 -12.56
N GLY A 73 0.58 -9.48 -11.37
CA GLY A 73 0.86 -10.84 -10.91
C GLY A 73 -0.39 -11.65 -10.60
N ILE A 74 -1.57 -11.02 -10.52
CA ILE A 74 -2.84 -11.75 -10.43
C ILE A 74 -3.15 -12.35 -11.81
N PRO A 75 -3.39 -13.67 -11.90
CA PRO A 75 -3.77 -14.31 -13.17
C PRO A 75 -5.18 -13.90 -13.61
N GLU A 76 -5.46 -14.00 -14.91
CA GLU A 76 -6.84 -13.94 -15.41
C GLU A 76 -7.58 -15.25 -15.09
N PRO A 77 -8.90 -15.21 -14.80
CA PRO A 77 -9.80 -14.05 -14.83
C PRO A 77 -9.83 -13.22 -13.53
N ASP A 78 -9.13 -13.66 -12.48
CA ASP A 78 -9.20 -13.05 -11.15
C ASP A 78 -8.75 -11.59 -11.13
N ARG A 79 -7.76 -11.24 -11.96
CA ARG A 79 -7.30 -9.85 -12.10
C ARG A 79 -8.41 -8.93 -12.58
N SER A 80 -9.09 -9.29 -13.67
CA SER A 80 -10.20 -8.50 -14.20
C SER A 80 -11.34 -8.36 -13.18
N ILE A 81 -11.66 -9.44 -12.46
CA ILE A 81 -12.67 -9.41 -11.39
C ILE A 81 -12.24 -8.45 -10.27
N ALA A 82 -10.99 -8.55 -9.81
CA ALA A 82 -10.47 -7.70 -8.75
C ALA A 82 -10.45 -6.22 -9.15
N ILE A 83 -10.00 -5.90 -10.36
CA ILE A 83 -9.97 -4.53 -10.87
C ILE A 83 -11.38 -3.94 -10.93
N ASN A 84 -12.35 -4.70 -11.45
CA ASN A 84 -13.73 -4.21 -11.57
C ASN A 84 -14.47 -4.15 -10.24
N LYS A 85 -14.01 -4.87 -9.22
CA LYS A 85 -14.62 -4.86 -7.89
C LYS A 85 -13.99 -3.83 -6.94
N TYR A 86 -12.67 -3.67 -6.97
CA TYR A 86 -11.96 -2.88 -5.95
C TYR A 86 -11.38 -1.56 -6.48
N LEU A 87 -11.06 -1.46 -7.77
CA LEU A 87 -10.53 -0.24 -8.39
C LEU A 87 -11.64 0.60 -9.02
N ILE A 88 -12.71 0.80 -8.27
CA ILE A 88 -13.90 1.60 -8.62
C ILE A 88 -13.96 2.88 -7.79
N ASP A 89 -14.96 3.73 -8.01
CA ASP A 89 -15.24 4.95 -7.25
C ASP A 89 -13.97 5.79 -6.95
N ASP A 90 -13.55 5.84 -5.68
CA ASP A 90 -12.40 6.62 -5.21
C ASP A 90 -11.05 6.10 -5.74
N CYS A 91 -11.01 4.83 -6.18
CA CYS A 91 -9.84 4.22 -6.81
C CYS A 91 -9.80 4.38 -8.33
N ILE A 92 -10.83 4.95 -8.99
CA ILE A 92 -10.82 5.15 -10.46
C ILE A 92 -9.58 5.92 -10.93
N PRO A 93 -9.15 7.03 -10.28
CA PRO A 93 -7.94 7.74 -10.70
C PRO A 93 -6.68 6.88 -10.63
N MET A 94 -6.62 5.94 -9.69
CA MET A 94 -5.49 5.02 -9.52
C MET A 94 -5.54 3.81 -10.44
N LYS A 95 -6.73 3.42 -10.92
CA LYS A 95 -6.91 2.24 -11.77
C LYS A 95 -5.98 2.28 -12.98
N SER A 96 -5.92 3.41 -13.67
CA SER A 96 -5.08 3.57 -14.86
C SER A 96 -3.58 3.49 -14.56
N CYS A 97 -3.15 3.80 -13.33
CA CYS A 97 -1.75 3.66 -12.92
C CYS A 97 -1.41 2.22 -12.55
N LEU A 98 -2.31 1.57 -11.79
CA LEU A 98 -2.09 0.21 -11.28
C LEU A 98 -2.31 -0.88 -12.33
N ASP A 99 -3.14 -0.62 -13.34
CA ASP A 99 -3.39 -1.47 -14.50
C ASP A 99 -2.85 -0.86 -15.81
N CYS A 100 -1.85 0.03 -15.71
CA CYS A 100 -1.20 0.61 -16.89
C CYS A 100 -0.43 -0.47 -17.66
N PRO A 101 -0.39 -0.45 -19.01
CA PRO A 101 0.53 -1.30 -19.79
C PRO A 101 2.01 -0.90 -19.64
N ILE A 102 2.31 0.34 -19.25
CA ILE A 102 3.67 0.84 -19.06
C ILE A 102 4.13 0.56 -17.62
N GLU A 103 5.32 0.00 -17.44
CA GLU A 103 5.94 -0.20 -16.13
C GLU A 103 6.41 1.14 -15.54
N LEU A 104 6.05 1.37 -14.26
CA LEU A 104 6.49 2.53 -13.47
C LEU A 104 7.92 2.36 -12.93
#